data_AF-A0A430C193-F1
#
_entry.id   AF-A0A430C193-F1
#
_cell.length_a   1.000
_cell.length_b   1.000
_cell.length_c   1.000
_cell.angle_alpha   90.00
_cell.angle_beta   90.00
_cell.angle_gamma   90.00
#
_symmetry.space_group_name_H-M   'P 1'
#
loop_
_entity.id
_entity.type
_entity.pdbx_description
1 polymer ?
#
loop_
_entity_poly.entity_id
_entity_poly.type
_entity_poly.pdbx_seq_one_letter_code
_entity_poly.pdbx_strand_id
1 'polypeptide(L)'
;MSAAIVDPDLVRALDELRPVAVGLKMLEEQMLLPSVRENYKQFGYTSSRRDDAMNAIAGRAKALCMKPGSLRLAVELAADFHKRHGRRIGLDHLRRQVSAATLALKSASLQAQADKAAHDWRSEKAGLAVEAADGLADYLDQSRRDAAHG
;
A
#
# COMPACT_ATOMS: atom_id res chain seq x y z
N MET A 1 -27.08 -22.05 -18.64
CA MET A 1 -26.73 -20.61 -18.52
C MET A 1 -26.85 -20.22 -17.06
N SER A 2 -25.81 -19.67 -16.44
CA SER A 2 -25.90 -19.17 -15.05
C SER A 2 -26.80 -17.93 -15.02
N ALA A 3 -27.65 -17.81 -14.00
CA ALA A 3 -28.43 -16.59 -13.77
C ALA A 3 -27.48 -15.39 -13.57
N ALA A 4 -27.90 -14.22 -14.03
CA ALA A 4 -27.16 -12.97 -13.85
C ALA A 4 -27.05 -12.64 -12.36
N ILE A 5 -25.88 -12.17 -11.91
CA ILE A 5 -25.70 -11.74 -10.52
C ILE A 5 -26.39 -10.39 -10.34
N VAL A 6 -27.35 -10.32 -9.42
CA VAL A 6 -28.09 -9.09 -9.07
C VAL A 6 -27.97 -8.86 -7.57
N ASP A 7 -27.29 -7.77 -7.20
CA ASP A 7 -27.16 -7.32 -5.81
C ASP A 7 -27.26 -5.78 -5.80
N PRO A 8 -28.45 -5.22 -5.55
CA PRO A 8 -28.67 -3.77 -5.56
C PRO A 8 -27.87 -3.03 -4.48
N ASP A 9 -27.65 -3.66 -3.33
CA ASP A 9 -26.93 -3.05 -2.21
C ASP A 9 -25.44 -2.95 -2.50
N LEU A 10 -24.86 -3.99 -3.10
CA LEU A 10 -23.49 -3.95 -3.60
C LEU A 10 -23.34 -2.88 -4.69
N VAL A 11 -24.25 -2.84 -5.68
CA VAL A 11 -24.20 -1.83 -6.75
C VAL A 11 -24.24 -0.41 -6.17
N ARG A 12 -25.12 -0.15 -5.21
CA ARG A 12 -25.19 1.14 -4.51
C ARG A 12 -23.87 1.46 -3.79
N ALA A 13 -23.30 0.50 -3.07
CA ALA A 13 -22.02 0.71 -2.38
C ALA A 13 -20.86 1.01 -3.34
N LEU A 14 -20.82 0.37 -4.52
CA LEU A 14 -19.82 0.66 -5.55
C LEU A 14 -19.93 2.11 -6.06
N ASP A 15 -21.14 2.62 -6.25
CA ASP A 15 -21.36 4.00 -6.69
C ASP A 15 -21.02 5.01 -5.60
N GLU A 16 -21.47 4.77 -4.36
CA GLU A 16 -21.23 5.61 -3.18
C GLU A 16 -19.72 5.74 -2.88
N LEU A 17 -18.98 4.63 -2.95
CA LEU A 17 -17.57 4.57 -2.56
C LEU A 17 -16.60 4.87 -3.71
N ARG A 18 -17.07 4.99 -4.95
CA ARG A 18 -16.22 5.33 -6.10
C ARG A 18 -15.32 6.56 -5.86
N PRO A 19 -15.82 7.74 -5.43
CA PRO A 19 -14.95 8.89 -5.14
C PRO A 19 -13.99 8.62 -3.97
N VAL A 20 -14.40 7.80 -3.00
CA VAL A 20 -13.58 7.41 -1.85
C VAL A 20 -12.38 6.58 -2.30
N ALA A 21 -12.56 5.60 -3.18
CA ALA A 21 -11.46 4.78 -3.70
C ALA A 21 -10.46 5.59 -4.55
N VAL A 22 -10.96 6.51 -5.38
CA VAL A 22 -10.10 7.42 -6.16
C VAL A 22 -9.26 8.31 -5.22
N GLY A 23 -9.90 8.91 -4.22
CA GLY A 23 -9.22 9.73 -3.22
C GLY A 23 -8.22 8.94 -2.39
N LEU A 24 -8.58 7.72 -1.97
CA LEU A 24 -7.73 6.83 -1.19
C LEU A 24 -6.42 6.51 -1.93
N LYS A 25 -6.50 6.19 -3.22
CA LYS A 25 -5.31 5.93 -4.04
C LYS A 25 -4.38 7.15 -4.09
N MET A 26 -4.94 8.34 -4.29
CA MET A 26 -4.15 9.58 -4.30
C MET A 26 -3.49 9.86 -2.94
N LEU A 27 -4.19 9.60 -1.83
CA LEU A 27 -3.64 9.75 -0.48
C LEU A 27 -2.49 8.77 -0.24
N GLU A 28 -2.65 7.51 -0.64
CA GLU A 28 -1.59 6.49 -0.53
C GLU A 28 -0.36 6.85 -1.38
N GLU A 29 -0.55 7.37 -2.60
CA GLU A 29 0.53 7.88 -3.45
C GLU A 29 1.23 9.10 -2.82
N GLN A 30 0.48 10.04 -2.24
CA GLN A 30 1.04 11.21 -1.54
C GLN A 30 1.91 10.82 -0.35
N MET A 31 1.51 9.78 0.41
CA MET A 31 2.29 9.30 1.54
C MET A 31 3.67 8.72 1.15
N LEU A 32 3.90 8.42 -0.13
CA LEU A 32 5.20 7.95 -0.63
C LEU A 32 6.15 9.10 -1.00
N LEU A 33 5.63 10.33 -1.14
CA LEU A 33 6.43 11.49 -1.53
C LEU A 33 7.36 11.95 -0.39
N PRO A 34 8.65 12.23 -0.65
CA PRO A 34 9.58 12.74 0.36
C PRO A 34 9.07 14.00 1.05
N SER A 35 8.51 14.94 0.27
CA SER A 35 7.94 16.20 0.77
C SER A 35 6.83 16.01 1.83
N VAL A 36 6.07 14.92 1.72
CA VAL A 36 5.03 14.56 2.69
C VAL A 36 5.63 13.77 3.85
N ARG A 37 6.52 12.80 3.57
CA ARG A 37 7.14 11.91 4.58
C ARG A 37 8.02 12.65 5.58
N GLU A 38 8.77 13.65 5.11
CA GLU A 38 9.69 14.44 5.95
C GLU A 38 8.95 15.53 6.73
N ASN A 39 7.72 15.87 6.33
CA ASN A 39 6.89 16.85 7.00
C ASN A 39 5.84 16.17 7.89
N TYR A 40 6.15 16.03 9.19
CA TYR A 40 5.28 15.36 10.16
C TYR A 40 3.81 15.85 10.14
N LYS A 41 3.58 17.16 9.96
CA LYS A 41 2.22 17.72 9.92
C LYS A 41 1.47 17.28 8.65
N GLN A 42 2.14 17.33 7.50
CA GLN A 42 1.54 16.91 6.23
C GLN A 42 1.31 15.38 6.20
N PHE A 43 2.25 14.62 6.73
CA PHE A 43 2.11 13.17 6.88
C PHE A 43 0.91 12.83 7.78
N GLY A 44 0.81 13.45 8.96
CA GLY A 44 -0.30 13.23 9.89
C GLY A 44 -1.66 13.57 9.28
N TYR A 45 -1.76 14.69 8.57
CA TYR A 45 -2.98 15.07 7.84
C TYR A 45 -3.36 14.04 6.76
N THR A 46 -2.40 13.64 5.92
CA THR A 46 -2.63 12.69 4.83
C THR A 46 -3.03 11.31 5.36
N SER A 47 -2.37 10.85 6.43
CA SER A 47 -2.69 9.60 7.13
C SER A 47 -4.11 9.63 7.70
N SER A 48 -4.50 10.71 8.39
CA SER A 48 -5.85 10.86 8.94
C SER A 48 -6.92 10.76 7.86
N ARG A 49 -6.73 11.45 6.72
CA ARG A 49 -7.68 11.40 5.60
C ARG A 49 -7.75 10.03 4.95
N ARG A 50 -6.63 9.32 4.88
CA ARG A 50 -6.57 7.94 4.40
C ARG A 50 -7.39 7.03 5.32
N ASP A 51 -7.25 7.20 6.63
CA ASP A 51 -7.99 6.40 7.61
C ASP A 51 -9.50 6.69 7.56
N ASP A 52 -9.91 7.94 7.36
CA ASP A 52 -11.32 8.29 7.13
C ASP A 52 -11.90 7.58 5.90
N ALA A 53 -11.16 7.56 4.80
CA ALA A 53 -11.56 6.84 3.58
C ALA A 53 -11.66 5.33 3.81
N MET A 54 -10.71 4.76 4.55
CA MET A 54 -10.74 3.34 4.94
C MET A 54 -11.91 3.01 5.87
N ASN A 55 -12.25 3.92 6.80
CA ASN A 55 -13.38 3.78 7.70
C ASN A 55 -14.72 3.83 6.96
N ALA A 56 -14.85 4.70 5.95
CA ALA A 56 -16.04 4.73 5.09
C ALA A 56 -16.24 3.39 4.36
N ILE A 57 -15.17 2.81 3.81
CA ILE A 57 -15.22 1.48 3.17
C ILE A 57 -15.55 0.40 4.21
N ALA A 58 -14.92 0.42 5.38
CA ALA A 58 -15.16 -0.57 6.44
C ALA A 58 -16.61 -0.54 6.96
N GLY A 59 -17.17 0.65 7.13
CA GLY A 59 -18.57 0.83 7.53
C GLY A 59 -19.53 0.22 6.52
N ARG A 60 -19.31 0.45 5.22
CA ARG A 60 -20.14 -0.18 4.18
C ARG A 60 -19.91 -1.67 4.03
N ALA A 61 -18.66 -2.13 4.15
CA ALA A 61 -18.34 -3.55 4.12
C ALA A 61 -19.05 -4.32 5.23
N LYS A 62 -19.11 -3.75 6.44
CA LYS A 62 -19.87 -4.30 7.57
C LYS A 62 -21.36 -4.42 7.26
N ALA A 63 -21.96 -3.40 6.64
CA ALA A 63 -23.38 -3.42 6.26
C ALA A 63 -23.70 -4.51 5.20
N LEU A 64 -22.73 -4.84 4.35
CA LEU A 64 -22.85 -5.89 3.33
C LEU A 64 -22.31 -7.25 3.78
N CYS A 65 -22.00 -7.41 5.08
CA CYS A 65 -21.43 -8.64 5.65
C CYS A 65 -20.15 -9.14 4.93
N MET A 66 -19.31 -8.22 4.45
CA MET A 66 -18.06 -8.53 3.75
C MET A 66 -16.82 -7.95 4.44
N LYS A 67 -15.64 -8.47 4.10
CA LYS A 67 -14.38 -7.92 4.60
C LYS A 67 -14.11 -6.56 3.96
N PRO A 68 -13.60 -5.55 4.70
CA PRO A 68 -13.27 -4.24 4.15
C PRO A 68 -12.36 -4.29 2.92
N GLY A 69 -11.33 -5.16 2.94
CA GLY A 69 -10.43 -5.35 1.80
C GLY A 69 -11.13 -5.92 0.55
N SER A 70 -12.15 -6.77 0.73
CA SER A 70 -12.95 -7.29 -0.38
C SER A 70 -13.77 -6.18 -1.04
N LEU A 71 -14.43 -5.34 -0.24
CA LEU A 71 -15.18 -4.21 -0.77
C LEU A 71 -14.26 -3.19 -1.44
N ARG A 72 -13.12 -2.86 -0.79
CA ARG A 72 -12.11 -1.96 -1.35
C ARG A 72 -11.70 -2.40 -2.76
N LEU A 73 -11.29 -3.66 -2.93
CA LEU A 73 -10.90 -4.20 -4.23
C LEU A 73 -12.04 -4.11 -5.26
N ALA A 74 -13.26 -4.43 -4.85
CA ALA A 74 -14.43 -4.35 -5.74
C ALA A 74 -14.68 -2.91 -6.21
N VAL A 75 -14.59 -1.93 -5.30
CA VAL A 75 -14.77 -0.50 -5.62
C VAL A 75 -13.64 0.01 -6.51
N GLU A 76 -12.39 -0.38 -6.27
CA GLU A 76 -11.24 0.00 -7.11
C GLU A 76 -11.41 -0.51 -8.55
N LEU A 77 -11.75 -1.79 -8.72
CA LEU A 77 -12.01 -2.38 -10.04
C LEU A 77 -13.20 -1.71 -10.74
N ALA A 78 -14.27 -1.40 -9.99
CA ALA A 78 -15.43 -0.69 -10.53
C ALA A 78 -15.09 0.75 -10.95
N ALA A 79 -14.28 1.46 -10.16
CA ALA A 79 -13.81 2.81 -10.46
C ALA A 79 -12.92 2.83 -11.71
N ASP A 80 -11.99 1.88 -11.84
CA ASP A 80 -11.12 1.75 -13.02
C ASP A 80 -11.91 1.37 -14.28
N PHE A 81 -12.92 0.52 -14.15
CA PHE A 81 -13.83 0.22 -15.25
C PHE A 81 -14.64 1.45 -15.66
N HIS A 82 -15.18 2.18 -14.69
CA HIS A 82 -15.93 3.41 -14.95
C HIS A 82 -15.06 4.48 -15.61
N LYS A 83 -13.83 4.67 -15.15
CA LYS A 83 -12.86 5.60 -15.75
C LYS A 83 -12.55 5.27 -17.21
N ARG A 84 -12.45 3.98 -17.56
CA ARG A 84 -12.13 3.54 -18.92
C ARG A 84 -13.33 3.51 -19.86
N HIS A 85 -14.52 3.24 -19.35
CA HIS A 85 -15.70 2.94 -20.18
C HIS A 85 -16.89 3.90 -19.98
N GLY A 86 -16.83 4.82 -19.02
CA GLY A 86 -17.88 5.80 -18.73
C GLY A 86 -19.18 5.20 -18.16
N ARG A 87 -19.23 3.90 -17.86
CA ARG A 87 -20.44 3.19 -17.42
C ARG A 87 -20.18 2.31 -16.21
N ARG A 88 -21.25 1.84 -15.56
CA ARG A 88 -21.17 0.91 -14.41
C ARG A 88 -20.67 -0.47 -14.86
N ILE A 89 -19.93 -1.13 -13.97
CA ILE A 89 -19.51 -2.52 -14.16
C ILE A 89 -20.66 -3.47 -13.83
N GLY A 90 -20.92 -4.47 -14.69
CA GLY A 90 -21.85 -5.56 -14.34
C GLY A 90 -21.20 -6.51 -13.34
N LEU A 91 -21.97 -7.07 -12.39
CA LEU A 91 -21.42 -7.92 -11.32
C LEU A 91 -20.75 -9.20 -11.83
N ASP A 92 -21.22 -9.78 -12.93
CA ASP A 92 -20.55 -10.90 -13.61
C ASP A 92 -19.20 -10.50 -14.22
N HIS A 93 -19.06 -9.25 -14.67
CA HIS A 93 -17.79 -8.73 -15.15
C HIS A 93 -16.84 -8.45 -13.96
N LEU A 94 -17.37 -7.87 -12.89
CA LEU A 94 -16.63 -7.63 -11.66
C LEU A 94 -16.08 -8.93 -11.06
N ARG A 95 -16.89 -9.98 -10.97
CA ARG A 95 -16.46 -11.32 -10.51
C ARG A 95 -15.27 -11.84 -11.31
N ARG A 96 -15.31 -11.73 -12.65
CA ARG A 96 -14.21 -12.14 -13.53
C ARG A 96 -12.95 -11.31 -13.31
N GLN A 97 -13.10 -9.99 -13.15
CA GLN A 97 -11.98 -9.10 -12.84
C GLN A 97 -11.35 -9.40 -11.48
N VAL A 98 -12.13 -9.69 -10.45
CA VAL A 98 -11.62 -10.07 -9.13
C VAL A 98 -10.78 -11.35 -9.21
N SER A 99 -11.22 -12.35 -9.97
CA SER A 99 -10.43 -13.58 -10.17
C SER A 99 -9.09 -13.30 -10.84
N ALA A 100 -9.08 -12.46 -11.89
CA ALA A 100 -7.84 -12.05 -12.57
C ALA A 100 -6.93 -11.22 -11.65
N ALA A 101 -7.50 -10.25 -10.92
CA ALA A 101 -6.77 -9.39 -9.98
C ALA A 101 -6.15 -10.19 -8.83
N THR A 102 -6.82 -11.24 -8.34
CA THR A 102 -6.30 -12.08 -7.25
C THR A 102 -4.96 -12.71 -7.60
N LEU A 103 -4.78 -13.17 -8.84
CA LEU A 103 -3.50 -13.74 -9.28
C LEU A 103 -2.40 -12.66 -9.34
N ALA A 104 -2.71 -11.51 -9.93
CA ALA A 104 -1.77 -10.39 -10.03
C ALA A 104 -1.38 -9.81 -8.65
N LEU A 105 -2.32 -9.76 -7.71
CA LEU A 105 -2.07 -9.31 -6.33
C LEU A 105 -1.18 -10.29 -5.57
N LYS A 106 -1.36 -11.60 -5.78
CA LYS A 106 -0.48 -12.61 -5.17
C LYS A 106 0.96 -12.46 -5.68
N SER A 107 1.16 -12.31 -6.99
CA SER A 107 2.50 -12.09 -7.54
C SER A 107 3.10 -10.77 -7.04
N ALA A 108 2.33 -9.68 -7.01
CA ALA A 108 2.80 -8.39 -6.50
C ALA A 108 3.17 -8.46 -5.01
N SER A 109 2.39 -9.18 -4.20
CA SER A 109 2.69 -9.41 -2.78
C SER A 109 4.00 -10.18 -2.58
N LEU A 110 4.26 -11.22 -3.38
CA LEU A 110 5.50 -11.98 -3.31
C LEU A 110 6.70 -11.13 -3.72
N GLN A 111 6.55 -10.31 -4.78
CA GLN A 111 7.59 -9.38 -5.21
C GLN A 111 7.89 -8.35 -4.12
N ALA A 112 6.87 -7.74 -3.51
CA ALA A 112 7.06 -6.77 -2.44
C ALA A 112 7.77 -7.38 -1.21
N GLN A 113 7.48 -8.64 -0.87
CA GLN A 113 8.19 -9.36 0.19
C GLN A 113 9.66 -9.61 -0.18
N ALA A 114 9.95 -9.99 -1.42
CA ALA A 114 11.31 -10.17 -1.91
C ALA A 114 12.10 -8.85 -1.90
N ASP A 115 11.49 -7.76 -2.37
CA ASP A 115 12.11 -6.43 -2.39
C ASP A 115 12.43 -5.94 -0.99
N LYS A 116 11.53 -6.16 -0.03
CA LYS A 116 11.76 -5.85 1.38
C LYS A 116 12.93 -6.66 1.94
N ALA A 117 12.94 -7.98 1.74
CA ALA A 117 14.04 -8.83 2.21
C ALA A 117 15.40 -8.40 1.61
N ALA A 118 15.42 -8.04 0.31
CA ALA A 118 16.61 -7.53 -0.34
C ALA A 118 17.04 -6.15 0.18
N HIS A 119 16.10 -5.30 0.59
CA HIS A 119 16.39 -4.01 1.22
C HIS A 119 16.97 -4.19 2.63
N ASP A 120 16.32 -5.03 3.45
CA ASP A 120 16.75 -5.32 4.82
C ASP A 120 18.18 -5.89 4.81
N TRP A 121 18.47 -6.84 3.92
CA TRP A 121 19.83 -7.40 3.76
C TRP A 121 20.88 -6.34 3.34
N ARG A 122 20.54 -5.44 2.41
CA ARG A 122 21.43 -4.35 1.99
C ARG A 122 21.68 -3.37 3.13
N SER A 123 20.65 -3.05 3.92
CA SER A 123 20.73 -2.15 5.06
C SER A 123 21.60 -2.74 6.16
N GLU A 124 21.42 -4.02 6.51
CA GLU A 124 22.25 -4.74 7.48
C GLU A 124 23.73 -4.76 7.05
N LYS A 125 23.99 -5.12 5.79
CA LYS A 125 25.35 -5.12 5.25
C LYS A 125 26.01 -3.74 5.29
N ALA A 126 25.26 -2.69 4.99
CA ALA A 126 25.75 -1.32 5.06
C ALA A 126 26.05 -0.91 6.51
N GLY A 127 25.18 -1.27 7.46
CA GLY A 127 25.41 -1.05 8.89
C GLY A 127 26.69 -1.72 9.39
N LEU A 128 26.89 -3.00 9.08
CA LEU A 128 28.11 -3.74 9.42
C LEU A 128 29.37 -3.10 8.81
N ALA A 129 29.29 -2.59 7.58
CA ALA A 129 30.41 -1.94 6.93
C ALA A 129 30.77 -0.60 7.60
N VAL A 130 29.77 0.18 8.03
CA VAL A 130 29.98 1.42 8.79
C VAL A 130 30.59 1.11 10.16
N GLU A 131 30.03 0.17 10.91
CA GLU A 131 30.58 -0.25 12.21
C GLU A 131 32.02 -0.75 12.11
N ALA A 132 32.33 -1.54 11.08
CA ALA A 132 33.69 -2.01 10.84
C ALA A 132 34.66 -0.87 10.46
N ALA A 133 34.18 0.11 9.68
CA ALA A 133 34.98 1.27 9.32
C ALA A 133 35.29 2.15 10.54
N ASP A 134 34.28 2.42 11.38
CA ASP A 134 34.44 3.19 12.62
C ASP A 134 35.37 2.46 13.59
N GLY A 135 35.17 1.16 13.81
CA GLY A 135 36.03 0.37 14.69
C GLY A 135 37.48 0.26 14.21
N LEU A 136 37.72 0.21 12.90
CA LEU A 136 39.07 0.23 12.34
C LEU A 136 39.73 1.61 12.51
N ALA A 137 38.98 2.70 12.31
CA ALA A 137 39.47 4.05 12.52
C ALA A 137 39.89 4.25 13.99
N ASP A 138 39.04 3.86 14.94
CA ASP A 138 39.33 3.95 16.37
C ASP A 138 40.58 3.15 16.76
N TYR A 139 40.71 1.93 16.24
CA TYR A 139 41.88 1.08 16.48
C TYR A 139 43.18 1.72 15.96
N LEU A 140 43.16 2.26 14.74
CA LEU A 140 44.32 2.92 14.12
C LEU A 140 44.71 4.19 14.88
N ASP A 141 43.74 4.98 15.33
CA ASP A 141 43.97 6.17 16.16
C ASP A 141 44.59 5.81 17.51
N GLN A 142 44.12 4.74 18.15
CA GLN A 142 44.70 4.26 19.41
C GLN A 142 46.13 3.77 19.21
N SER A 143 46.39 2.98 18.16
CA SER A 143 47.72 2.47 17.83
C SER A 143 48.73 3.62 17.60
N ARG A 144 48.30 4.70 16.97
CA ARG A 144 49.13 5.90 16.76
C ARG A 144 49.47 6.61 18.07
N ARG A 145 48.54 6.69 19.03
CA ARG A 145 48.79 7.29 20.35
C ARG A 145 49.78 6.46 21.15
N ASP A 146 49.61 5.14 21.15
CA ASP A 146 50.50 4.22 21.87
C ASP A 146 51.93 4.32 21.34
N ALA A 147 52.11 4.41 20.01
CA ALA A 147 53.42 4.58 19.38
C ALA A 147 54.09 5.95 19.63
N ALA A 148 53.33 6.98 20.04
CA ALA A 148 53.85 8.31 20.35
C ALA A 148 54.23 8.48 21.83
N HIS A 149 53.81 7.56 22.71
CA HIS A 149 54.00 7.63 24.16
C HIS A 149 54.78 6.44 24.75
N GLY A 150 55.16 5.46 23.93
CA GLY A 150 56.17 4.43 24.23
C GLY A 150 57.53 4.80 23.66
#